data_AF-A0A066UQ46-F1
#
_entry.id   AF-A0A066UQ46-F1
#
_cell.length_a   1.000
_cell.length_b   1.000
_cell.length_c   1.000
_cell.angle_alpha   90.00
_cell.angle_beta   90.00
_cell.angle_gamma   90.00
#
_symmetry.space_group_name_H-M   'P 1'
#
loop_
_entity.id
_entity.type
_entity.pdbx_description
1 polymer ?
#
loop_
_entity_poly.entity_id
_entity_poly.type
_entity_poly.pdbx_seq_one_letter_code
_entity_poly.pdbx_strand_id
1 'polypeptide(L)'
;MHMTVGQVAKRAGVSVPTLHFYEQKGLITSTRDQGNRRQFDRQILRRIAVIKAAQNIGLSLQEIIDALATLPTHRAPKKEEWEQLALDWNKQLEAKIQSLKTLQSELSGCIYCGCLSMEKCKLYNPDDTKGVHQTGGSLIQGRPESQE
;
A
#
# COMPACT_ATOMS: atom_id res chain seq x y z
N MET A 1 -25.90 -6.92 -15.20
CA MET A 1 -26.53 -5.64 -14.82
C MET A 1 -25.42 -4.63 -14.58
N HIS A 2 -25.31 -3.61 -15.44
CA HIS A 2 -24.18 -2.68 -15.43
C HIS A 2 -24.47 -1.44 -14.59
N MET A 3 -23.42 -0.76 -14.13
CA MET A 3 -23.52 0.46 -13.33
C MET A 3 -22.74 1.60 -14.00
N THR A 4 -23.31 2.80 -13.91
CA THR A 4 -22.63 4.04 -14.31
C THR A 4 -21.46 4.36 -13.37
N VAL A 5 -20.51 5.16 -13.85
CA VAL A 5 -19.36 5.61 -13.04
C VAL A 5 -19.78 6.27 -11.71
N GLY A 6 -20.84 7.08 -11.71
CA GLY A 6 -21.35 7.73 -10.50
C GLY A 6 -21.93 6.74 -9.48
N GLN A 7 -22.62 5.70 -9.96
CA GLN A 7 -23.13 4.62 -9.10
C GLN A 7 -21.99 3.80 -8.48
N VAL A 8 -20.95 3.48 -9.26
CA VAL A 8 -19.75 2.78 -8.74
C VAL A 8 -19.06 3.65 -7.70
N ALA A 9 -18.81 4.93 -8.00
CA ALA A 9 -18.13 5.88 -7.12
C ALA A 9 -18.84 5.98 -5.76
N LYS A 10 -20.16 6.20 -5.78
CA LYS A 10 -20.98 6.28 -4.57
C LYS A 10 -20.94 4.97 -3.76
N ARG A 11 -21.07 3.80 -4.40
CA ARG A 11 -21.14 2.51 -3.71
C ARG A 11 -19.78 2.02 -3.20
N ALA A 12 -18.70 2.32 -3.91
CA ALA A 12 -17.34 1.96 -3.49
C ALA A 12 -16.73 2.98 -2.51
N GLY A 13 -17.39 4.13 -2.32
CA GLY A 13 -16.89 5.21 -1.47
C GLY A 13 -15.57 5.76 -2.00
N VAL A 14 -15.51 6.07 -3.30
CA VAL A 14 -14.37 6.68 -3.99
C VAL A 14 -14.87 7.78 -4.92
N SER A 15 -14.00 8.73 -5.26
CA SER A 15 -14.35 9.78 -6.22
C SER A 15 -14.39 9.24 -7.66
N VAL A 16 -15.12 9.92 -8.56
CA VAL A 16 -15.07 9.60 -10.00
C VAL A 16 -13.65 9.74 -10.57
N PRO A 17 -12.87 10.79 -10.24
CA PRO A 17 -11.45 10.85 -10.60
C PRO A 17 -10.64 9.63 -10.14
N THR A 18 -10.90 9.12 -8.93
CA THR A 18 -10.24 7.90 -8.43
C THR A 18 -10.57 6.68 -9.29
N LEU A 19 -11.81 6.53 -9.76
CA LEU A 19 -12.16 5.45 -10.68
C LEU A 19 -11.46 5.59 -12.03
N HIS A 20 -11.43 6.80 -12.61
CA HIS A 20 -10.70 7.04 -13.86
C HIS A 20 -9.21 6.74 -13.70
N PHE A 21 -8.65 7.10 -12.55
CA PHE A 21 -7.26 6.82 -12.23
C PHE A 21 -6.99 5.31 -12.09
N TYR A 22 -7.85 4.56 -11.40
CA TYR A 22 -7.73 3.09 -11.35
C TYR A 22 -7.87 2.46 -12.73
N GLU A 23 -8.77 2.96 -13.56
CA GLU A 23 -8.92 2.49 -14.94
C GLU A 23 -7.65 2.77 -15.77
N GLN A 24 -7.10 3.98 -15.68
CA GLN A 24 -5.87 4.37 -16.37
C GLN A 24 -4.66 3.53 -15.94
N LYS A 25 -4.62 3.13 -14.67
CA LYS A 25 -3.57 2.26 -14.11
C LYS A 25 -3.81 0.77 -14.37
N GLY A 26 -4.84 0.41 -15.15
CA GLY A 26 -5.17 -0.99 -15.46
C GLY A 26 -5.71 -1.77 -14.26
N LEU A 27 -6.06 -1.10 -13.17
CA LEU A 27 -6.59 -1.75 -11.97
C LEU A 27 -8.05 -2.13 -12.12
N ILE A 28 -8.81 -1.46 -12.99
CA ILE A 28 -10.21 -1.78 -13.31
C ILE A 28 -10.44 -1.55 -14.80
N THR A 29 -11.54 -2.06 -15.34
CA THR A 29 -11.93 -1.82 -16.74
C THR A 29 -13.41 -1.52 -16.84
N SER A 30 -13.77 -0.56 -17.69
CA SER A 30 -15.16 -0.29 -18.08
C SER A 30 -15.47 -0.79 -19.50
N THR A 31 -16.74 -0.98 -19.78
CA THR A 31 -17.28 -1.06 -21.14
C THR A 31 -18.01 0.24 -21.48
N ARG A 32 -18.40 0.43 -22.73
CA ARG A 32 -19.19 1.60 -23.15
C ARG A 32 -20.57 1.17 -23.61
N ASP A 33 -21.59 1.93 -23.23
CA ASP A 33 -22.96 1.74 -23.74
C ASP A 33 -23.16 2.41 -25.11
N GLN A 34 -24.35 2.25 -25.70
CA GLN A 34 -24.72 2.87 -26.98
C GLN A 34 -24.64 4.40 -26.97
N GLY A 35 -24.71 5.04 -25.78
CA GLY A 35 -24.53 6.48 -25.61
C GLY A 35 -23.08 6.89 -25.30
N ASN A 36 -22.10 6.00 -25.53
CA ASN A 36 -20.69 6.21 -25.26
C ASN A 36 -20.35 6.47 -23.77
N ARG A 37 -21.23 6.08 -22.84
CA ARG A 37 -21.03 6.25 -21.38
C ARG A 37 -20.33 5.02 -20.81
N ARG A 38 -19.40 5.25 -19.88
CA ARG A 38 -18.70 4.17 -19.15
C ARG A 38 -19.68 3.38 -18.28
N GLN A 39 -19.59 2.06 -18.39
CA GLN A 39 -20.38 1.08 -17.68
C GLN A 39 -19.44 0.08 -17.01
N PHE A 40 -19.78 -0.31 -15.80
CA PHE A 40 -18.99 -1.25 -15.01
C PHE A 40 -19.86 -2.44 -14.59
N ASP A 41 -19.27 -3.63 -14.57
CA ASP A 41 -19.91 -4.77 -13.95
C ASP A 41 -19.96 -4.62 -12.43
N ARG A 42 -20.97 -5.21 -11.78
CA ARG A 42 -21.13 -5.18 -10.32
C ARG A 42 -19.93 -5.78 -9.59
N GLN A 43 -19.24 -6.76 -10.18
CA GLN A 43 -18.05 -7.37 -9.60
C GLN A 43 -16.90 -6.37 -9.38
N ILE A 44 -16.92 -5.23 -10.07
CA ILE A 44 -15.90 -4.20 -9.88
C ILE A 44 -15.89 -3.65 -8.46
N LEU A 45 -17.04 -3.63 -7.78
CA LEU A 45 -17.13 -3.16 -6.39
C LEU A 45 -16.25 -4.01 -5.45
N ARG A 46 -16.24 -5.33 -5.66
CA ARG A 46 -15.41 -6.24 -4.88
C ARG A 46 -13.93 -6.06 -5.21
N ARG A 47 -13.58 -5.82 -6.47
CA ARG A 47 -12.21 -5.50 -6.87
C ARG A 47 -11.72 -4.18 -6.24
N ILE A 48 -12.55 -3.14 -6.25
CA ILE A 48 -12.24 -1.86 -5.59
C ILE A 48 -12.09 -2.04 -4.07
N ALA A 49 -12.92 -2.89 -3.44
CA ALA A 49 -12.77 -3.20 -2.02
C ALA A 49 -11.40 -3.84 -1.71
N VAL A 50 -10.91 -4.73 -2.57
CA VAL A 50 -9.56 -5.33 -2.46
C VAL A 50 -8.47 -4.26 -2.57
N ILE A 51 -8.57 -3.36 -3.57
CA ILE A 51 -7.62 -2.25 -3.74
C ILE A 51 -7.59 -1.36 -2.50
N LYS A 52 -8.77 -1.00 -1.95
CA LYS A 52 -8.87 -0.19 -0.72
C LYS A 52 -8.30 -0.91 0.50
N ALA A 53 -8.52 -2.22 0.63
CA ALA A 53 -7.94 -3.01 1.71
C ALA A 53 -6.41 -2.98 1.67
N ALA A 54 -5.82 -3.15 0.48
CA ALA A 54 -4.37 -3.06 0.31
C ALA A 54 -3.82 -1.67 0.67
N GLN A 55 -4.48 -0.61 0.22
CA GLN A 55 -4.11 0.77 0.58
C GLN A 55 -4.16 1.01 2.09
N ASN A 56 -5.18 0.48 2.78
CA ASN A 56 -5.31 0.63 4.23
C ASN A 56 -4.23 -0.12 5.01
N ILE A 57 -3.68 -1.21 4.47
CA ILE A 57 -2.53 -1.93 5.03
C ILE A 57 -1.21 -1.15 4.77
N GLY A 58 -1.29 -0.06 4.02
CA GLY A 58 -0.16 0.81 3.71
C GLY A 58 0.67 0.33 2.53
N LEU A 59 0.10 -0.47 1.63
CA LEU A 59 0.72 -0.74 0.34
C LEU A 59 0.65 0.51 -0.53
N SER A 60 1.75 0.81 -1.20
CA SER A 60 1.79 1.78 -2.27
C SER A 60 0.93 1.33 -3.44
N LEU A 61 0.49 2.28 -4.26
CA LEU A 61 -0.29 1.94 -5.44
C LEU A 61 0.49 1.08 -6.43
N GLN A 62 1.81 1.26 -6.53
CA GLN A 62 2.64 0.46 -7.43
C GLN A 62 2.64 -1.01 -7.00
N GLU A 63 2.83 -1.29 -5.71
CA GLU A 63 2.73 -2.65 -5.17
C GLU A 63 1.36 -3.29 -5.45
N ILE A 64 0.28 -2.50 -5.38
CA ILE A 64 -1.07 -2.99 -5.70
C ILE A 64 -1.21 -3.30 -7.19
N ILE A 65 -0.67 -2.46 -8.07
CA ILE A 65 -0.66 -2.70 -9.52
C ILE A 65 0.08 -4.01 -9.81
N ASP A 66 1.27 -4.18 -9.25
CA ASP A 66 2.11 -5.35 -9.48
C ASP A 66 1.44 -6.63 -8.95
N ALA A 67 0.88 -6.57 -7.74
CA ALA A 67 0.17 -7.70 -7.13
C ALA A 67 -1.10 -8.10 -7.91
N LEU A 68 -1.78 -7.14 -8.55
CA LEU A 68 -3.00 -7.40 -9.32
C LEU A 68 -2.76 -7.60 -10.82
N ALA A 69 -1.52 -7.47 -11.31
CA ALA A 69 -1.17 -7.47 -12.73
C ALA A 69 -1.52 -8.79 -13.43
N THR A 70 -1.43 -9.91 -12.72
CA THR A 70 -1.75 -11.26 -13.23
C THR A 70 -3.24 -11.58 -13.17
N LEU A 71 -4.05 -10.73 -12.52
CA LEU A 71 -5.46 -10.99 -12.26
C LEU A 71 -6.36 -10.23 -13.24
N PRO A 72 -7.45 -10.83 -13.74
CA PRO A 72 -8.35 -10.16 -14.67
C PRO A 72 -8.97 -8.88 -14.09
N THR A 73 -8.92 -7.79 -14.86
CA THR A 73 -9.33 -6.44 -14.43
C THR A 73 -10.84 -6.22 -14.36
N HIS A 74 -11.61 -7.06 -15.05
CA HIS A 74 -13.07 -6.98 -15.16
C HIS A 74 -13.81 -7.72 -14.04
N ARG A 75 -13.09 -8.44 -13.15
CA ARG A 75 -13.66 -9.16 -12.01
C ARG A 75 -12.83 -9.01 -10.75
N ALA A 76 -13.44 -9.33 -9.61
CA ALA A 76 -12.71 -9.48 -8.37
C ALA A 76 -11.82 -10.74 -8.39
N PRO A 77 -10.75 -10.76 -7.57
CA PRO A 77 -10.00 -11.99 -7.32
C PRO A 77 -10.90 -13.13 -6.83
N LYS A 78 -10.61 -14.35 -7.27
CA LYS A 78 -11.17 -15.59 -6.73
C LYS A 78 -10.59 -15.87 -5.35
N LYS A 79 -11.12 -16.89 -4.67
CA LYS A 79 -10.70 -17.25 -3.32
C LYS A 79 -9.21 -17.57 -3.26
N GLU A 80 -8.72 -18.37 -4.20
CA GLU A 80 -7.33 -18.84 -4.23
C GLU A 80 -6.37 -17.68 -4.55
N GLU A 81 -6.75 -16.81 -5.49
CA GLU A 81 -6.01 -15.59 -5.83
C GLU A 81 -5.95 -14.62 -4.64
N TRP A 82 -7.07 -14.46 -3.93
CA TRP A 82 -7.15 -13.65 -2.71
C TRP A 82 -6.27 -14.23 -1.60
N GLU A 83 -6.27 -15.54 -1.41
CA GLU A 83 -5.48 -16.21 -0.37
C GLU A 83 -3.98 -15.95 -0.57
N GLN A 84 -3.49 -16.04 -1.81
CA GLN A 84 -2.09 -15.70 -2.13
C GLN A 84 -1.78 -14.23 -1.84
N LEU A 85 -2.62 -13.30 -2.32
CA LEU A 85 -2.45 -11.87 -2.05
C LEU A 85 -2.42 -11.58 -0.54
N ALA A 86 -3.35 -12.16 0.21
CA ALA A 86 -3.48 -11.94 1.64
C ALA A 86 -2.26 -12.47 2.41
N LEU A 87 -1.70 -13.61 2.02
CA LEU A 87 -0.46 -14.15 2.61
C LEU A 87 0.72 -13.21 2.38
N ASP A 88 0.90 -12.72 1.16
CA ASP A 88 1.97 -11.79 0.81
C ASP A 88 1.83 -10.46 1.57
N TRP A 89 0.62 -9.91 1.62
CA TRP A 89 0.36 -8.67 2.34
C TRP A 89 0.51 -8.82 3.84
N ASN A 90 0.12 -9.96 4.41
CA ASN A 90 0.32 -10.25 5.83
C ASN A 90 1.81 -10.31 6.16
N LYS A 91 2.65 -10.90 5.29
CA LYS A 91 4.11 -10.91 5.45
C LYS A 91 4.69 -9.50 5.43
N GLN A 92 4.24 -8.64 4.52
CA GLN A 92 4.67 -7.24 4.48
C GLN A 92 4.22 -6.46 5.72
N LEU A 93 2.99 -6.70 6.20
CA LEU A 93 2.46 -6.07 7.41
C LEU A 93 3.26 -6.49 8.65
N GLU A 94 3.59 -7.77 8.78
CA GLU A 94 4.40 -8.26 9.90
C GLU A 94 5.79 -7.61 9.88
N ALA A 95 6.44 -7.51 8.72
CA ALA A 95 7.73 -6.83 8.59
C ALA A 95 7.65 -5.34 9.02
N LYS A 96 6.57 -4.64 8.66
CA LYS A 96 6.32 -3.25 9.11
C LYS A 96 6.08 -3.17 10.61
N ILE A 97 5.28 -4.08 11.17
CA ILE A 97 5.02 -4.13 12.62
C ILE A 97 6.32 -4.34 13.40
N GLN A 98 7.16 -5.27 12.96
CA GLN A 98 8.45 -5.52 13.62
C GLN A 98 9.36 -4.28 13.55
N SER A 99 9.45 -3.64 12.38
CA SER A 99 10.22 -2.40 12.22
C SER A 99 9.72 -1.28 13.15
N LEU A 100 8.40 -1.10 13.26
CA LEU A 100 7.80 -0.10 14.15
C LEU A 100 8.00 -0.44 15.63
N LYS A 101 7.96 -1.72 16.01
CA LYS A 101 8.27 -2.16 17.38
C LYS A 101 9.73 -1.89 17.75
N THR A 102 10.67 -2.16 16.84
CA THR A 102 12.08 -1.83 17.03
C THR A 102 12.25 -0.32 17.24
N LEU A 103 11.66 0.49 16.35
CA LEU A 103 11.73 1.95 16.46
C LEU A 103 11.10 2.46 17.77
N GLN A 104 9.98 1.88 18.19
CA GLN A 104 9.34 2.19 19.48
C GLN A 104 10.26 1.86 20.66
N SER A 105 10.96 0.72 20.61
CA SER A 105 11.90 0.31 21.65
C SER A 105 13.09 1.28 21.74
N GLU A 106 13.67 1.65 20.60
CA GLU A 106 14.76 2.62 20.52
C GLU A 106 14.34 4.00 21.04
N LEU A 107 13.15 4.46 20.66
CA LEU A 107 12.58 5.72 21.15
C LEU A 107 12.30 5.68 22.66
N SER A 108 11.79 4.57 23.17
CA SER A 108 11.59 4.40 24.61
C SER A 108 12.92 4.49 25.36
N GLY A 109 13.99 3.89 24.83
CA GLY A 109 15.34 4.04 25.37
C GLY A 109 15.83 5.49 25.38
N CYS A 110 15.47 6.29 24.37
CA CYS A 110 15.83 7.71 24.31
C CYS A 110 15.06 8.58 25.32
N ILE A 111 13.77 8.29 25.55
CA ILE A 111 12.93 9.00 26.54
C ILE A 111 13.56 8.91 27.95
N TYR A 112 14.09 7.75 28.32
CA TYR A 112 14.72 7.54 29.64
C TYR A 112 16.21 7.86 29.68
N CYS A 113 16.88 8.01 28.53
CA CYS A 113 18.29 8.38 28.46
C CYS A 113 18.53 9.88 28.70
N GLY A 114 17.58 10.76 28.32
CA GLY A 114 17.63 12.20 28.62
C GLY A 114 18.83 12.96 28.02
N CYS A 115 19.65 12.31 27.19
CA CYS A 115 20.96 12.84 26.81
C CYS A 115 20.91 13.91 25.70
N LEU A 116 19.83 13.99 24.91
CA LEU A 116 19.68 14.90 23.75
C LEU A 116 20.92 14.95 22.82
N SER A 117 21.77 13.92 22.86
CA SER A 117 23.05 13.90 22.16
C SER A 117 22.84 13.27 20.79
N MET A 118 23.01 14.08 19.75
CA MET A 118 22.98 13.62 18.35
C MET A 118 24.13 12.65 18.04
N GLU A 119 25.22 12.64 18.81
CA GLU A 119 26.35 11.71 18.61
C GLU A 119 26.07 10.29 19.13
N LYS A 120 25.17 10.12 20.11
CA LYS A 120 24.91 8.82 20.78
C LYS A 120 23.49 8.29 20.59
N CYS A 121 22.60 9.09 20.01
CA CYS A 121 21.20 8.73 19.84
C CYS A 121 21.06 7.62 18.77
N LYS A 122 20.62 6.43 19.18
CA LYS A 122 20.39 5.29 18.25
C LYS A 122 19.33 5.56 17.19
N LEU A 123 18.45 6.55 17.39
CA LEU A 123 17.47 7.01 16.41
C LEU A 123 18.05 7.94 15.33
N TYR A 124 19.26 8.47 15.55
CA TYR A 124 19.89 9.41 14.64
C TYR A 124 20.87 8.66 13.72
N ASN A 125 20.96 9.09 12.45
CA ASN A 125 21.93 8.59 11.45
C ASN A 125 23.06 9.62 11.34
N PRO A 126 23.98 9.74 12.32
CA PRO A 126 24.94 10.84 12.36
C PRO A 126 25.84 10.91 11.14
N ASP A 127 26.18 9.76 10.56
CA ASP A 127 27.14 9.65 9.46
C ASP A 127 26.48 9.61 8.07
N ASP A 128 25.15 9.80 7.99
CA ASP A 128 24.33 9.72 6.77
C ASP A 128 24.70 8.56 5.82
N THR A 129 25.08 7.40 6.36
CA THR A 129 25.66 6.29 5.54
C THR A 129 24.69 5.76 4.47
N LYS A 130 23.38 5.91 4.67
CA LYS A 130 22.33 5.54 3.70
C LYS A 130 21.99 6.66 2.70
N GLY A 131 22.46 7.90 2.91
CA GLY A 131 22.21 9.06 2.03
C GLY A 131 22.81 8.93 0.63
N VAL A 132 23.81 8.07 0.45
CA VAL A 132 24.44 7.77 -0.85
C VAL A 132 23.47 7.05 -1.80
N HIS A 133 22.52 6.29 -1.26
CA HIS A 133 21.63 5.43 -2.05
C HIS A 133 20.14 5.80 -1.92
N GLN A 134 19.76 6.59 -0.91
CA GLN A 134 18.36 6.92 -0.62
C GLN A 134 18.22 8.33 -0.04
N THR A 135 17.17 9.03 -0.42
CA THR A 135 16.83 10.36 0.14
C THR A 135 15.81 10.22 1.27
N GLY A 136 16.08 10.82 2.44
CA GLY A 136 15.13 10.91 3.57
C GLY A 136 15.42 9.97 4.75
N GLY A 137 14.54 9.99 5.77
CA GLY A 137 14.68 9.24 7.03
C GLY A 137 14.45 7.73 6.89
N SER A 138 15.39 7.02 6.25
CA SER A 138 15.31 5.58 5.98
C SER A 138 15.85 4.69 7.12
N LEU A 139 15.95 5.21 8.34
CA LEU A 139 16.30 4.40 9.51
C LEU A 139 15.14 3.52 10.01
N ILE A 140 13.92 3.76 9.55
CA ILE A 140 12.74 3.00 9.99
C ILE A 140 12.76 1.57 9.44
N GLN A 141 13.46 1.31 8.32
CA GLN A 141 13.66 -0.03 7.79
C GLN A 141 15.02 -0.57 8.24
N GLY A 142 15.04 -1.21 9.41
CA GLY A 142 16.10 -2.12 9.90
C GLY A 142 17.55 -1.64 9.74
N ARG A 143 18.20 -1.33 10.86
CA ARG A 143 19.67 -1.22 10.88
C ARG A 143 20.28 -2.60 10.51
N PRO A 144 21.17 -2.71 9.50
CA PRO A 144 21.99 -3.90 9.39
C PRO A 144 22.88 -3.97 10.63
N GLU A 145 22.95 -5.15 11.26
CA GLU A 145 23.81 -5.38 12.42
C GLU A 145 25.23 -4.91 12.06
N SER A 146 25.71 -3.90 12.78
CA SER A 146 27.09 -3.45 12.68
C SER A 146 27.96 -4.60 13.18
N GLN A 147 28.68 -5.23 12.27
CA GLN A 147 29.75 -6.16 12.62
C GLN A 147 30.83 -5.35 13.35
N GLU A 148 31.11 -5.76 14.59
CA GLU A 148 32.34 -5.39 15.32
C GLU A 148 33.58 -5.90 14.59
#